data_AF-A0A497MR39-F1
#
_entry.id   AF-A0A497MR39-F1
#
_cell.length_a   1.000
_cell.length_b   1.000
_cell.length_c   1.000
_cell.angle_alpha   90.00
_cell.angle_beta   90.00
_cell.angle_gamma   90.00
#
_symmetry.space_group_name_H-M   'P 1'
#
loop_
_entity.id
_entity.type
_entity.pdbx_description
1 polymer ?
#
loop_
_entity_poly.entity_id
_entity_poly.type
_entity_poly.pdbx_seq_one_letter_code
_entity_poly.pdbx_strand_id
1 'polypeptide(L)'
;MLDAAESSSPGLLAIDAPLSLPSRGAMREADRAMHRLGYPVLPPGFPAMRRLTLRAVRLVGLLRGLGLDVIEVHPASTRRALGMPVKDWAEIQSVYLRLGLRGDVERRRLSRHELDAVAAALTARLHQLGLTRVVGDEGQIVLPLERDWRWLRGKLG
;
A
#
# COMPACT_ATOMS: atom_id res chain seq x y z
N MET A 1 5.42 -0.02 -15.32
CA MET A 1 5.63 0.68 -14.03
C MET A 1 6.84 1.59 -14.09
N LEU A 2 8.01 1.12 -14.54
CA LEU A 2 9.19 1.98 -14.75
C LEU A 2 8.88 3.15 -15.70
N ASP A 3 8.44 2.87 -16.92
CA ASP A 3 8.09 3.91 -17.91
C ASP A 3 7.01 4.88 -17.39
N ALA A 4 6.02 4.34 -16.66
CA ALA A 4 4.96 5.13 -16.05
C ALA A 4 5.49 6.01 -14.90
N ALA A 5 6.44 5.52 -14.10
CA ALA A 5 7.05 6.27 -13.01
C ALA A 5 7.97 7.37 -13.54
N GLU A 6 8.75 7.08 -14.59
CA GLU A 6 9.60 8.07 -15.25
C GLU A 6 8.75 9.18 -15.89
N SER A 7 7.72 8.81 -16.66
CA SER A 7 6.86 9.80 -17.35
C SER A 7 5.99 10.63 -16.40
N SER A 8 5.59 10.10 -15.24
CA SER A 8 4.77 10.82 -14.27
C SER A 8 5.57 11.52 -13.16
N SER A 9 6.85 11.17 -12.98
CA SER A 9 7.77 11.72 -11.96
C SER A 9 7.12 11.91 -10.58
N PRO A 10 6.58 10.83 -9.96
CA PRO A 10 5.88 10.93 -8.70
C PRO A 10 6.87 11.20 -7.56
N GLY A 11 6.48 12.08 -6.62
CA GLY A 11 7.29 12.35 -5.43
C GLY A 11 7.39 11.18 -4.44
N LEU A 12 6.53 10.16 -4.58
CA LEU A 12 6.53 8.96 -3.74
C LEU A 12 5.78 7.81 -4.44
N LEU A 13 6.36 6.60 -4.43
CA LEU A 13 5.73 5.38 -4.93
C LEU A 13 5.34 4.44 -3.79
N ALA A 14 4.11 3.96 -3.79
CA ALA A 14 3.65 2.90 -2.89
C ALA A 14 3.49 1.58 -3.64
N ILE A 15 4.08 0.51 -3.10
CA ILE A 15 4.07 -0.82 -3.71
C ILE A 15 3.43 -1.83 -2.76
N ASP A 16 2.41 -2.53 -3.25
CA ASP A 16 1.79 -3.68 -2.57
C ASP A 16 2.63 -4.95 -2.78
N ALA A 17 3.80 -4.99 -2.15
CA ALA A 17 4.66 -6.16 -2.07
C ALA A 17 5.75 -5.97 -1.01
N PRO A 18 6.18 -7.04 -0.33
CA PRO A 18 7.42 -7.05 0.45
C PRO A 18 8.59 -6.53 -0.36
N LEU A 19 9.28 -5.51 0.18
CA LEU A 19 10.45 -4.90 -0.42
C LEU A 19 11.76 -5.48 0.10
N SER A 20 11.67 -6.56 0.88
CA SER A 20 12.80 -7.31 1.44
C SER A 20 12.39 -8.74 1.72
N LEU A 21 13.37 -9.65 1.70
CA LEU A 21 13.21 -10.99 2.23
C LEU A 21 13.53 -11.01 3.73
N PRO A 22 12.96 -11.95 4.50
CA PRO A 22 13.39 -12.16 5.88
C PRO A 22 14.83 -12.65 5.94
N SER A 23 15.58 -12.15 6.92
CA SER A 23 16.91 -12.63 7.30
C SER A 23 16.87 -14.04 7.88
N ARG A 24 15.76 -14.41 8.57
CA ARG A 24 15.54 -15.73 9.15
C ARG A 24 14.08 -16.16 9.05
N GLY A 25 13.84 -17.43 8.75
CA GLY A 25 12.50 -18.02 8.68
C GLY A 25 11.66 -17.47 7.52
N ALA A 26 10.34 -17.54 7.67
CA ALA A 26 9.39 -17.14 6.61
C ALA A 26 8.89 -15.69 6.71
N MET A 27 8.96 -15.09 7.90
CA MET A 27 8.43 -13.75 8.20
C MET A 27 9.56 -12.82 8.61
N ARG A 28 9.48 -11.56 8.20
CA ARG A 28 10.27 -10.45 8.74
C ARG A 28 9.69 -9.99 10.07
N GLU A 29 10.42 -9.13 10.78
CA GLU A 29 9.88 -8.46 11.96
C GLU A 29 8.61 -7.66 11.63
N ALA A 30 8.61 -6.87 10.54
CA ALA A 30 7.43 -6.13 10.11
C ALA A 30 6.19 -7.00 9.91
N ASP A 31 6.36 -8.20 9.34
CA ASP A 31 5.24 -9.12 9.11
C ASP A 31 4.65 -9.59 10.46
N ARG A 32 5.50 -9.94 11.43
CA ARG A 32 5.06 -10.32 12.78
C ARG A 32 4.38 -9.16 13.50
N ALA A 33 4.94 -7.95 13.38
CA ALA A 33 4.37 -6.75 13.97
C ALA A 33 2.98 -6.43 13.40
N MET A 34 2.82 -6.52 12.07
CA MET A 34 1.54 -6.36 11.40
C MET A 34 0.49 -7.36 11.90
N HIS A 35 0.86 -8.63 12.09
CA HIS A 35 -0.03 -9.64 12.68
C HIS A 35 -0.43 -9.28 14.12
N ARG A 36 0.51 -8.86 14.98
CA ARG A 36 0.22 -8.42 16.36
C ARG A 36 -0.75 -7.23 16.42
N LEU A 37 -0.69 -6.34 15.43
CA LEU A 37 -1.56 -5.18 15.29
C LEU A 37 -2.93 -5.51 14.66
N GLY A 38 -3.22 -6.77 14.31
CA GLY A 38 -4.49 -7.17 13.71
C GLY A 38 -4.56 -7.00 12.18
N TYR A 39 -3.40 -6.87 11.53
CA TYR A 39 -3.24 -6.66 10.09
C TYR A 39 -2.50 -7.84 9.44
N PRO A 40 -3.12 -9.02 9.31
CA PRO A 40 -2.43 -10.21 8.80
C PRO A 40 -1.94 -10.01 7.36
N VAL A 41 -0.67 -10.32 7.13
CA VAL A 41 0.02 -10.30 5.82
C VAL A 41 0.57 -11.67 5.46
N LEU A 42 0.68 -11.96 4.15
CA LEU A 42 1.29 -13.20 3.67
C LEU A 42 2.83 -13.13 3.83
N PRO A 43 3.48 -14.10 4.48
CA PRO A 43 4.93 -14.04 4.72
C PRO A 43 5.75 -14.02 3.42
N PRO A 44 6.75 -13.14 3.28
CA PRO A 44 7.60 -13.06 2.09
C PRO A 44 8.42 -14.34 1.82
N GLY A 45 8.71 -15.11 2.87
CA GLY A 45 9.40 -16.40 2.73
C GLY A 45 8.51 -17.53 2.21
N PHE A 46 7.19 -17.36 2.15
CA PHE A 46 6.28 -18.36 1.59
C PHE A 46 6.56 -18.56 0.08
N PRO A 47 6.59 -19.79 -0.46
CA PRO A 47 7.10 -20.04 -1.83
C PRO A 47 6.46 -19.18 -2.92
N ALA A 48 5.13 -19.01 -2.88
CA ALA A 48 4.42 -18.17 -3.83
C ALA A 48 4.79 -16.68 -3.68
N MET A 49 4.98 -16.21 -2.44
CA MET A 49 5.28 -14.82 -2.14
C MET A 49 6.76 -14.47 -2.38
N ARG A 50 7.66 -15.43 -2.19
CA ARG A 50 9.11 -15.25 -2.34
C ARG A 50 9.48 -14.79 -3.74
N ARG A 51 8.86 -15.38 -4.77
CA ARG A 51 9.10 -14.97 -6.17
C ARG A 51 8.63 -13.54 -6.43
N LEU A 52 7.47 -13.16 -5.89
CA LEU A 52 6.95 -11.79 -6.02
C LEU A 52 7.83 -10.79 -5.28
N THR A 53 8.24 -11.12 -4.06
CA THR A 53 9.15 -10.33 -3.22
C THR A 53 10.48 -10.08 -3.95
N LEU A 54 11.09 -11.12 -4.51
CA LEU A 54 12.34 -10.97 -5.28
C LEU A 54 12.17 -10.05 -6.51
N ARG A 55 11.01 -10.08 -7.17
CA ARG A 55 10.71 -9.16 -8.28
C ARG A 55 10.56 -7.72 -7.78
N ALA A 56 9.85 -7.52 -6.68
CA ALA A 56 9.66 -6.21 -6.06
C ALA A 56 10.99 -5.61 -5.62
N VAL A 57 11.86 -6.38 -4.94
CA VAL A 57 13.21 -5.96 -4.53
C VAL A 57 14.03 -5.46 -5.73
N ARG A 58 14.04 -6.20 -6.85
CA ARG A 58 14.74 -5.77 -8.06
C ARG A 58 14.15 -4.49 -8.65
N LEU A 59 12.82 -4.42 -8.75
CA LEU A 59 12.13 -3.25 -9.30
C LEU A 59 12.40 -1.99 -8.46
N VAL A 60 12.37 -2.13 -7.13
CA VAL A 60 12.65 -1.03 -6.21
C VAL A 60 14.11 -0.58 -6.28
N GLY A 61 15.05 -1.51 -6.50
CA GLY A 61 16.44 -1.15 -6.77
C GLY A 61 16.58 -0.23 -8.00
N LEU A 62 15.87 -0.54 -9.08
CA LEU A 62 15.84 0.30 -10.29
C LEU A 62 15.18 1.65 -10.03
N LEU A 63 14.00 1.66 -9.40
CA LEU A 63 13.26 2.89 -9.08
C LEU A 63 14.07 3.84 -8.18
N ARG A 64 14.73 3.30 -7.15
CA ARG A 64 15.61 4.08 -6.26
C ARG A 64 16.86 4.56 -6.99
N GLY A 65 17.39 3.78 -7.93
CA GLY A 65 18.49 4.22 -8.81
C GLY A 65 18.11 5.42 -9.70
N LEU A 66 16.82 5.61 -9.97
CA LEU A 66 16.26 6.79 -10.65
C LEU A 66 15.95 7.95 -9.69
N GLY A 67 16.28 7.84 -8.41
CA GLY A 67 16.01 8.87 -7.40
C GLY A 67 14.59 8.89 -6.86
N LEU A 68 13.79 7.84 -7.11
CA LEU A 68 12.40 7.76 -6.63
C LEU A 68 12.32 7.14 -5.24
N ASP A 69 11.57 7.79 -4.35
CA ASP A 69 11.24 7.25 -3.04
C ASP A 69 10.15 6.18 -3.16
N VAL A 70 10.36 5.06 -2.46
CA VAL A 70 9.46 3.90 -2.51
C VAL A 70 9.15 3.38 -1.11
N ILE A 71 7.85 3.27 -0.81
CA ILE A 71 7.32 2.66 0.41
C ILE A 71 6.59 1.35 0.11
N GLU A 72 6.69 0.42 1.05
CA GLU A 72 5.88 -0.79 1.08
C GLU A 72 4.53 -0.50 1.73
N VAL A 73 3.45 -1.03 1.15
CA VAL A 73 2.09 -0.89 1.67
C VAL A 73 1.35 -2.22 1.60
N HIS A 74 0.23 -2.33 2.31
CA HIS A 74 -0.69 -3.46 2.18
C HIS A 74 -2.14 -2.94 2.09
N PRO A 75 -2.76 -2.92 0.89
CA PRO A 75 -4.08 -2.34 0.62
C PRO A 75 -5.19 -2.79 1.57
N ALA A 76 -5.23 -4.08 1.92
CA ALA A 76 -6.24 -4.58 2.85
C ALA A 76 -6.05 -4.02 4.27
N SER A 77 -4.79 -3.81 4.69
CA SER A 77 -4.50 -3.15 5.97
C SER A 77 -4.85 -1.68 5.96
N THR A 78 -4.58 -0.97 4.85
CA THR A 78 -5.02 0.41 4.64
C THR A 78 -6.53 0.53 4.85
N ARG A 79 -7.31 -0.30 4.16
CA ARG A 79 -8.78 -0.28 4.30
C ARG A 79 -9.22 -0.57 5.73
N ARG A 80 -8.60 -1.55 6.40
CA ARG A 80 -8.90 -1.88 7.80
C ARG A 80 -8.59 -0.71 8.74
N ALA A 81 -7.41 -0.11 8.63
CA ALA A 81 -7.00 1.03 9.46
C ALA A 81 -7.93 2.23 9.28
N LEU A 82 -8.48 2.40 8.07
CA LEU A 82 -9.40 3.49 7.74
C LEU A 82 -10.89 3.16 8.01
N GLY A 83 -11.21 2.02 8.64
CA GLY A 83 -12.60 1.61 8.87
C GLY A 83 -13.42 1.42 7.59
N MET A 84 -12.75 1.10 6.47
CA MET A 84 -13.37 0.85 5.17
C MET A 84 -13.78 -0.63 5.02
N PRO A 85 -14.71 -0.95 4.10
CA PRO A 85 -14.95 -2.33 3.72
C PRO A 85 -13.67 -2.98 3.19
N VAL A 86 -13.43 -4.25 3.53
CA VAL A 86 -12.17 -4.94 3.17
C VAL A 86 -12.33 -5.86 1.94
N LYS A 87 -13.54 -6.38 1.69
CA LYS A 87 -13.82 -7.37 0.62
C LYS A 87 -15.01 -7.02 -0.28
N ASP A 88 -15.83 -6.03 0.07
CA ASP A 88 -16.92 -5.57 -0.80
C ASP A 88 -16.36 -4.54 -1.79
N TRP A 89 -16.07 -5.00 -3.01
CA TRP A 89 -15.41 -4.18 -4.03
C TRP A 89 -16.27 -3.02 -4.53
N ALA A 90 -17.59 -3.20 -4.59
CA ALA A 90 -18.50 -2.14 -5.00
C ALA A 90 -18.55 -1.05 -3.93
N GLU A 91 -18.66 -1.45 -2.66
CA GLU A 91 -18.67 -0.49 -1.56
C GLU A 91 -17.31 0.17 -1.35
N ILE A 92 -16.19 -0.53 -1.57
CA ILE A 92 -14.85 0.08 -1.57
C ILE A 92 -14.77 1.21 -2.60
N GLN A 93 -15.21 0.95 -3.84
CA GLN A 93 -15.21 1.97 -4.87
C GLN A 93 -16.13 3.15 -4.51
N SER A 94 -17.30 2.87 -3.92
CA SER A 94 -18.22 3.88 -3.40
C SER A 94 -17.59 4.75 -2.30
N VAL A 95 -16.84 4.15 -1.37
CA VAL A 95 -16.07 4.89 -0.36
C VAL A 95 -15.05 5.82 -1.01
N TYR A 96 -14.29 5.34 -2.01
CA TYR A 96 -13.33 6.18 -2.73
C TYR A 96 -13.98 7.40 -3.39
N LEU A 97 -15.16 7.23 -3.99
CA LEU A 97 -15.95 8.34 -4.54
C LEU A 97 -16.40 9.31 -3.44
N ARG A 98 -16.87 8.80 -2.30
CA ARG A 98 -17.30 9.65 -1.16
C ARG A 98 -16.15 10.37 -0.46
N LEU A 99 -14.93 9.85 -0.56
CA LEU A 99 -13.69 10.54 -0.18
C LEU A 99 -13.33 11.68 -1.14
N GLY A 100 -13.95 11.73 -2.32
CA GLY A 100 -13.70 12.73 -3.35
C GLY A 100 -12.56 12.36 -4.30
N LEU A 101 -12.17 11.07 -4.36
CA LEU A 101 -11.17 10.61 -5.33
C LEU A 101 -11.74 10.67 -6.75
N ARG A 102 -10.88 11.06 -7.70
CA ARG A 102 -11.21 11.32 -9.10
C ARG A 102 -10.45 10.39 -10.04
N GLY A 103 -10.80 10.36 -11.32
CA GLY A 103 -10.17 9.56 -12.38
C GLY A 103 -10.99 8.33 -12.77
N ASP A 104 -10.35 7.17 -12.95
CA ASP A 104 -11.08 5.97 -13.41
C ASP A 104 -12.12 5.46 -12.41
N VAL A 105 -11.94 5.79 -11.12
CA VAL A 105 -12.86 5.44 -10.02
C VAL A 105 -14.28 5.98 -10.22
N GLU A 106 -14.42 7.11 -10.92
CA GLU A 106 -15.71 7.76 -11.26
C GLU A 106 -16.22 7.37 -12.66
N ARG A 107 -15.34 6.90 -13.55
CA ARG A 107 -15.66 6.65 -14.96
C ARG A 107 -16.16 5.25 -15.24
N ARG A 108 -15.70 4.25 -14.48
CA ARG A 108 -16.04 2.84 -14.70
C ARG A 108 -15.90 2.01 -13.43
N ARG A 109 -16.44 0.80 -13.47
CA ARG A 109 -16.16 -0.20 -12.43
C ARG A 109 -14.70 -0.63 -12.50
N LEU A 110 -14.01 -0.53 -11.37
CA LEU A 110 -12.63 -0.96 -11.23
C LEU A 110 -12.56 -2.44 -10.84
N SER A 111 -11.51 -3.11 -11.32
CA SER A 111 -11.15 -4.44 -10.86
C SER A 111 -10.60 -4.39 -9.43
N ARG A 112 -10.53 -5.55 -8.77
CA ARG A 112 -9.90 -5.70 -7.45
C ARG A 112 -8.49 -5.09 -7.40
N HIS A 113 -7.66 -5.40 -8.40
CA HIS A 113 -6.27 -4.94 -8.43
C HIS A 113 -6.17 -3.42 -8.60
N GLU A 114 -7.07 -2.82 -9.37
CA GLU A 114 -7.14 -1.36 -9.51
C GLU A 114 -7.60 -0.70 -8.21
N LEU A 115 -8.58 -1.26 -7.50
CA LEU A 115 -9.00 -0.76 -6.17
C LEU A 115 -7.91 -0.91 -5.10
N ASP A 116 -7.11 -1.97 -5.16
CA ASP A 116 -5.94 -2.15 -4.32
C ASP A 116 -4.85 -1.11 -4.66
N ALA A 117 -4.65 -0.77 -5.94
CA ALA A 117 -3.76 0.32 -6.36
C ALA A 117 -4.23 1.70 -5.86
N VAL A 118 -5.54 1.97 -5.86
CA VAL A 118 -6.10 3.20 -5.26
C VAL A 118 -5.81 3.24 -3.74
N ALA A 119 -5.93 2.11 -3.03
CA ALA A 119 -5.59 2.06 -1.61
C ALA A 119 -4.09 2.32 -1.36
N ALA A 120 -3.22 1.79 -2.21
CA ALA A 120 -1.79 2.04 -2.15
C ALA A 120 -1.47 3.53 -2.35
N ALA A 121 -2.06 4.14 -3.38
CA ALA A 121 -1.93 5.59 -3.64
C ALA A 121 -2.48 6.44 -2.49
N LEU A 122 -3.62 6.05 -1.91
CA LEU A 122 -4.18 6.71 -0.71
C LEU A 122 -3.19 6.64 0.47
N THR A 123 -2.54 5.50 0.67
CA THR A 123 -1.53 5.34 1.72
C THR A 123 -0.33 6.25 1.49
N ALA A 124 0.15 6.36 0.23
CA ALA A 124 1.21 7.31 -0.13
C ALA A 124 0.82 8.76 0.16
N ARG A 125 -0.41 9.18 -0.21
CA ARG A 125 -0.90 10.53 0.09
C ARG A 125 -0.96 10.79 1.60
N LEU A 126 -1.47 9.85 2.38
CA LEU A 126 -1.50 9.97 3.84
C LEU A 126 -0.10 10.01 4.44
N HIS A 127 0.86 9.29 3.86
CA HIS A 127 2.25 9.31 4.31
C HIS A 127 2.86 10.70 4.14
N GLN A 128 2.67 11.33 2.98
CA GLN A 128 3.09 12.71 2.72
C GLN A 128 2.45 13.72 3.69
N LEU A 129 1.23 13.46 4.16
CA LEU A 129 0.53 14.28 5.14
C LEU A 129 0.91 13.98 6.60
N GLY A 130 1.85 13.05 6.85
CA GLY A 130 2.23 12.64 8.21
C GLY A 130 1.16 11.83 8.95
N LEU A 131 0.17 11.28 8.22
CA LEU A 131 -0.99 10.54 8.78
C LEU A 131 -0.80 9.02 8.71
N THR A 132 0.44 8.56 8.86
CA THR A 132 0.81 7.14 8.82
C THR A 132 1.79 6.81 9.94
N ARG A 133 2.02 5.52 10.18
CA ARG A 133 3.13 4.98 10.95
C ARG A 133 3.88 3.96 10.12
N VAL A 134 5.19 3.83 10.38
CA VAL A 134 6.01 2.75 9.83
C VAL A 134 5.96 1.59 10.82
N VAL A 135 5.68 0.39 10.31
CA VAL A 135 5.63 -0.84 11.11
C VAL A 135 6.82 -1.71 10.76
N GLY A 136 7.64 -1.96 11.79
CA GLY A 136 8.77 -2.87 11.79
C GLY A 136 10.12 -2.22 11.52
N ASP A 137 11.18 -2.93 11.92
CA ASP A 137 12.58 -2.53 11.72
C ASP A 137 13.24 -3.33 10.59
N GLU A 138 13.07 -4.67 10.63
CA GLU A 138 13.44 -5.57 9.53
C GLU A 138 12.28 -5.64 8.53
N GLY A 139 12.48 -5.00 7.39
CA GLY A 139 11.36 -4.63 6.53
C GLY A 139 10.52 -3.53 7.19
N GLN A 140 9.83 -2.75 6.37
CA GLN A 140 9.05 -1.62 6.86
C GLN A 140 7.78 -1.55 6.06
N ILE A 141 6.62 -1.59 6.71
CA ILE A 141 5.32 -1.44 6.07
C ILE A 141 4.70 -0.13 6.53
N VAL A 142 4.39 0.76 5.59
CA VAL A 142 3.70 2.01 5.88
C VAL A 142 2.21 1.73 6.03
N LEU A 143 1.68 2.10 7.19
CA LEU A 143 0.30 1.86 7.58
C LEU A 143 -0.38 3.19 7.95
N PRO A 144 -1.59 3.50 7.45
CA PRO A 144 -2.36 4.65 7.93
C PRO A 144 -2.59 4.61 9.44
N LEU A 145 -2.67 5.79 10.06
CA LEU A 145 -3.16 5.89 11.43
C LEU A 145 -4.63 5.49 11.47
N GLU A 146 -5.03 4.79 12.52
CA GLU A 146 -6.41 4.28 12.68
C GLU A 146 -7.39 5.44 12.82
N ARG A 147 -8.30 5.56 11.84
CA ARG A 147 -9.29 6.65 11.72
C ARG A 147 -10.48 6.16 10.91
N ASP A 148 -11.67 6.67 11.16
CA ASP A 148 -12.79 6.46 10.22
C ASP A 148 -12.51 7.24 8.92
N TRP A 149 -12.64 6.59 7.76
CA TRP A 149 -12.42 7.22 6.45
C TRP A 149 -13.27 8.49 6.26
N ARG A 150 -14.42 8.63 6.92
CA ARG A 150 -15.25 9.85 6.88
C ARG A 150 -14.49 11.08 7.40
N TRP A 151 -13.57 10.89 8.35
CA TRP A 151 -12.71 11.97 8.86
C TRP A 151 -11.76 12.52 7.79
N LEU A 152 -11.38 11.70 6.79
CA LEU A 152 -10.50 12.11 5.70
C LEU A 152 -11.18 12.96 4.63
N ARG A 153 -12.51 13.09 4.65
CA ARG A 153 -13.24 13.89 3.66
C ARG A 153 -12.75 15.34 3.68
N GLY A 154 -12.33 15.83 2.52
CA GLY A 154 -11.80 17.19 2.38
C GLY A 154 -10.38 17.40 2.93
N LYS A 155 -9.70 16.35 3.43
CA LYS A 155 -8.32 16.42 3.95
C LYS A 155 -7.26 15.86 3.01
N LEU A 156 -7.69 15.28 1.88
CA LEU A 156 -6.80 14.68 0.87
C LEU A 156 -6.41 15.67 -0.24
N GLY A 157 -7.09 16.82 -0.32
CA GLY A 157 -6.87 17.90 -1.29
C GLY A 157 -5.52 18.58 -1.15
#